data_AF-W2T8Y2-F1
#
_entry.id   AF-W2T8Y2-F1
#
_cell.length_a   1.000
_cell.length_b   1.000
_cell.length_c   1.000
_cell.angle_alpha   90.00
_cell.angle_beta   90.00
_cell.angle_gamma   90.00
#
_symmetry.space_group_name_H-M   'P 1'
#
loop_
_entity.id
_entity.type
_entity.pdbx_description
1 polymer ?
#
loop_
_entity_poly.entity_id
_entity_poly.type
_entity_poly.pdbx_seq_one_letter_code
_entity_poly.pdbx_strand_id
1 'polypeptide(L)' 'MLLFASILLSMISIARSIGRTQSTAVEGILMCGEQQARGVLVKLFEDDTLTPDELMDSAETDSHGKFKLSGSADEVR' A
#
# COMPACT_ATOMS: atom_id res chain seq x y z
N MET A 1 18.67 35.56 -11.35
CA MET A 1 17.98 35.46 -10.03
C MET A 1 16.70 34.63 -10.12
N LEU A 2 15.77 34.95 -11.03
CA LEU A 2 14.52 34.19 -11.22
C LEU A 2 14.74 32.73 -11.66
N LEU A 3 15.60 32.46 -12.65
CA LEU A 3 15.96 31.09 -13.08
C LEU A 3 16.54 30.24 -11.95
N PHE A 4 17.42 30.82 -11.13
CA PHE A 4 18.02 30.13 -9.99
C PHE A 4 16.97 29.83 -8.90
N ALA A 5 16.06 30.77 -8.64
CA ALA A 5 14.95 30.57 -7.73
C ALA A 5 13.98 29.48 -8.24
N SER A 6 13.68 29.44 -9.54
CA SER A 6 12.82 28.40 -10.14
C SER A 6 13.44 27.01 -10.06
N ILE A 7 14.75 26.87 -10.34
CA ILE A 7 15.48 25.60 -10.20
C ILE A 7 15.50 25.14 -8.74
N LEU A 8 15.75 26.06 -7.80
CA LEU A 8 15.72 25.74 -6.38
C LEU A 8 14.33 25.24 -5.93
N LEU A 9 13.26 25.88 -6.43
CA LEU A 9 11.88 25.50 -6.13
C LEU A 9 11.51 24.11 -6.71
N SER A 10 12.02 23.77 -7.91
CA SER A 10 11.78 22.45 -8.51
C SER A 10 12.50 21.35 -7.74
N MET A 11 13.76 21.59 -7.33
CA MET A 11 14.55 20.63 -6.55
C MET A 11 13.91 20.33 -5.18
N ILE A 12 13.38 21.36 -4.51
CA ILE A 12 12.64 21.19 -3.25
C ILE A 12 11.38 20.33 -3.46
N SER A 13 10.68 20.53 -4.58
CA SER A 13 9.47 19.76 -4.89
C SER A 13 9.77 18.28 -5.11
N ILE A 14 10.86 17.97 -5.81
CA ILE A 14 11.34 16.58 -6.05
C ILE A 14 11.82 15.94 -4.75
N ALA A 15 12.54 16.67 -3.91
CA ALA A 15 13.00 16.14 -2.62
C ALA A 15 11.85 15.76 -1.67
N ARG A 16 10.66 16.39 -1.82
CA ARG A 16 9.47 16.06 -1.03
C ARG A 16 8.69 14.85 -1.55
N SER A 17 8.95 14.40 -2.77
CA SER A 17 8.25 13.25 -3.37
C SER A 17 8.96 11.91 -3.16
N ILE A 18 10.20 11.91 -2.65
CA ILE A 18 11.00 10.69 -2.45
C ILE A 18 10.85 10.18 -1.02
N GLY A 19 10.51 8.89 -0.87
CA GLY A 19 10.65 8.14 0.39
C GLY A 19 9.62 8.50 1.46
N ARG A 20 8.33 8.56 1.08
CA ARG A 20 7.26 8.75 2.06
C ARG A 20 6.72 7.40 2.51
N THR A 21 7.00 7.02 3.75
CA THR A 21 6.32 5.88 4.38
C THR A 21 4.82 6.17 4.44
N GLN A 22 4.03 5.29 3.83
CA GLN A 22 2.58 5.26 3.97
C GLN A 22 2.16 4.00 4.71
N SER A 23 1.07 4.08 5.44
CA SER A 23 0.54 2.93 6.20
C SER A 23 -0.94 2.77 5.92
N THR A 24 -1.35 1.54 5.66
CA THR A 24 -2.71 1.18 5.30
C THR A 24 -3.15 -0.04 6.08
N ALA A 25 -4.43 -0.08 6.44
CA ALA A 25 -5.07 -1.24 7.05
C ALA A 25 -6.39 -1.52 6.34
N VAL A 26 -6.72 -2.81 6.16
CA VAL A 26 -7.96 -3.28 5.56
C VAL A 26 -8.54 -4.37 6.42
N GLU A 27 -9.85 -4.30 6.69
CA GLU A 27 -10.61 -5.39 7.29
C GLU A 27 -11.89 -5.63 6.49
N GLY A 28 -12.34 -6.88 6.45
CA GLY A 28 -13.49 -7.26 5.64
C GLY A 28 -13.94 -8.70 5.85
N ILE A 29 -14.97 -9.08 5.10
CA ILE A 29 -15.46 -10.46 5.02
C ILE A 29 -15.33 -10.91 3.56
N LEU A 30 -14.58 -11.97 3.31
CA LEU A 30 -14.46 -12.58 1.99
C LEU A 30 -15.63 -13.54 1.75
N MET A 31 -16.25 -13.40 0.59
CA MET A 31 -17.39 -14.22 0.16
C MET A 31 -17.01 -15.07 -1.06
N CYS A 32 -17.59 -16.25 -1.18
CA CYS A 32 -17.57 -17.13 -2.35
C CYS A 32 -19.02 -17.36 -2.80
N GLY A 33 -19.50 -16.52 -3.71
CA GLY A 33 -20.93 -16.39 -3.97
C GLY A 33 -21.67 -15.89 -2.73
N GLU A 34 -22.72 -16.60 -2.32
CA GLU A 34 -23.51 -16.27 -1.13
C GLU A 34 -22.91 -16.80 0.19
N GLN A 35 -21.76 -17.50 0.15
CA GLN A 35 -21.15 -18.14 1.33
C GLN A 35 -19.91 -17.40 1.80
N GLN A 36 -19.66 -17.38 3.12
CA GLN A 36 -18.43 -16.85 3.69
C GLN A 36 -17.25 -17.76 3.37
N ALA A 37 -16.19 -17.22 2.78
CA ALA A 37 -15.03 -17.97 2.33
C ALA A 37 -14.04 -18.18 3.49
N ARG A 38 -14.00 -19.39 4.05
CA ARG A 38 -13.13 -19.78 5.16
C ARG A 38 -11.77 -20.29 4.68
N GLY A 39 -10.70 -19.96 5.41
CA GLY A 39 -9.36 -20.53 5.20
C GLY A 39 -8.71 -20.07 3.89
N VAL A 40 -9.08 -18.89 3.40
CA VAL A 40 -8.49 -18.30 2.20
C VAL A 40 -7.37 -17.37 2.62
N LEU A 41 -6.18 -17.55 2.05
CA LEU A 41 -5.06 -16.64 2.24
C LEU A 41 -5.31 -15.33 1.49
N VAL A 42 -5.40 -14.23 2.24
CA VAL A 42 -5.50 -12.87 1.72
C VAL A 42 -4.15 -12.17 1.93
N LYS A 43 -3.70 -11.42 0.93
CA LYS A 43 -2.44 -10.69 0.95
C LYS A 43 -2.68 -9.22 0.62
N LEU A 44 -1.99 -8.34 1.33
CA LEU A 44 -1.93 -6.91 1.05
C LEU A 44 -0.58 -6.62 0.40
N PHE A 45 -0.59 -6.08 -0.81
CA PHE A 45 0.60 -5.66 -1.53
C PHE A 45 0.59 -4.14 -1.72
N GLU A 46 1.77 -3.53 -1.70
CA GLU A 46 1.99 -2.21 -2.25
C GLU A 46 2.09 -2.33 -3.78
N ASP A 47 1.30 -1.52 -4.49
CA ASP A 47 1.33 -1.43 -5.95
C ASP A 47 2.22 -0.25 -6.35
N ASP A 48 3.37 -0.57 -6.94
CA ASP A 48 4.38 0.40 -7.35
C ASP A 48 4.57 0.37 -8.88
N THR A 49 4.87 1.54 -9.45
CA THR A 49 5.04 1.64 -10.92
C THR A 49 6.45 1.27 -11.37
N LEU A 50 7.47 1.42 -10.50
CA LEU A 50 8.89 1.32 -10.85
C LEU A 50 9.60 0.11 -10.22
N THR A 51 9.01 -0.46 -9.17
CA THR A 51 9.53 -1.55 -8.36
C THR A 51 8.55 -2.72 -8.35
N PRO A 52 9.01 -3.97 -8.16
CA PRO A 52 8.10 -5.08 -7.94
C PRO A 52 7.27 -4.87 -6.67
N ASP A 53 5.99 -5.26 -6.71
CA ASP A 53 5.07 -5.16 -5.58
C ASP A 53 5.64 -5.77 -4.29
N GLU A 54 5.62 -4.99 -3.21
CA GLU A 54 6.04 -5.43 -1.89
C GLU A 54 4.87 -6.07 -1.13
N LEU A 55 5.10 -7.26 -0.55
CA LEU A 55 4.12 -7.87 0.35
C LEU A 55 4.14 -7.14 1.71
N MET A 56 3.05 -6.45 2.02
CA MET A 56 2.91 -5.69 3.27
C MET A 56 2.45 -6.58 4.43
N ASP A 57 1.45 -7.44 4.19
CA ASP A 57 0.88 -8.33 5.22
C ASP A 57 0.07 -9.48 4.59
N SER A 58 -0.19 -10.54 5.35
CA SER A 58 -1.06 -11.64 4.94
C SER A 58 -1.74 -12.33 6.11
N ALA A 59 -2.96 -12.82 5.88
CA ALA A 59 -3.75 -13.54 6.88
C ALA A 59 -4.70 -14.53 6.19
N GLU A 60 -5.03 -15.62 6.88
CA GLU A 60 -6.11 -16.51 6.47
C GLU A 60 -7.45 -16.01 7.01
N THR A 61 -8.50 -16.12 6.20
CA THR A 61 -9.86 -15.80 6.63
C THR A 61 -10.37 -16.77 7.69
N ASP A 62 -11.08 -16.24 8.69
CA ASP A 62 -11.65 -17.04 9.77
C ASP A 62 -12.88 -17.87 9.34
N SER A 63 -13.55 -18.52 10.31
CA SER A 63 -14.76 -19.31 10.04
C SER A 63 -15.94 -18.52 9.50
N HIS A 64 -15.91 -17.19 9.60
CA HIS A 64 -16.92 -16.26 9.09
C HIS A 64 -16.41 -15.45 7.89
N GLY A 65 -15.29 -15.88 7.27
CA GLY A 65 -14.67 -15.19 6.15
C GLY A 65 -13.97 -13.88 6.53
N LYS A 66 -13.86 -13.54 7.81
CA LYS A 66 -13.27 -12.27 8.26
C LYS A 66 -11.76 -12.29 8.09
N PHE A 67 -11.20 -11.16 7.67
CA PHE A 67 -9.77 -10.90 7.66
C PHE A 67 -9.49 -9.47 8.11
N LYS A 68 -8.26 -9.25 8.58
CA LYS A 68 -7.70 -7.94 8.89
C LYS A 68 -6.22 -7.97 8.55
N LEU A 69 -5.78 -6.98 7.79
CA LEU A 69 -4.40 -6.81 7.35
C LEU A 69 -3.97 -5.38 7.60
N SER A 70 -2.70 -5.18 7.89
CA SER A 70 -2.12 -3.84 8.00
C SER A 70 -0.64 -3.87 7.72
N GLY A 71 -0.14 -2.86 7.01
CA GLY A 71 1.28 -2.70 6.81
C GLY A 71 1.65 -1.28 6.46
N SER A 72 2.94 -1.08 6.26
CA SER A 72 3.52 0.16 5.81
C SER A 72 4.59 -0.10 4.78
N ALA A 73 4.70 0.78 3.81
CA ALA A 73 5.74 0.71 2.81
C ALA A 73 6.21 2.10 2.41
N ASP A 74 7.45 2.18 1.93
CA ASP A 74 8.09 3.43 1.54
C ASP A 74 7.79 3.72 0.07
N GLU A 75 6.87 4.65 -0.17
CA GLU A 75 6.47 4.93 -1.55
C GLU A 75 7.62 5.54 -2.35
N VAL A 76 7.89 4.91 -3.50
CA VAL A 76 8.81 5.38 -4.53
C VAL A 76 8.00 5.73 -5.79
N ARG A 77 7.45 6.94 -5.83
CA ARG A 77 6.75 7.49 -7.02
C ARG A 77 7.67 8.19 -8.01
#